data_AF-A0A3E2VEG9-F1
#
_entry.id   AF-A0A3E2VEG9-F1
#
_cell.length_a   1.000
_cell.length_b   1.000
_cell.length_c   1.000
_cell.angle_alpha   90.00
_cell.angle_beta   90.00
_cell.angle_gamma   90.00
#
_symmetry.space_group_name_H-M   'P 1'
#
loop_
_entity.id
_entity.type
_entity.pdbx_description
1 polymer ?
#
loop_
_entity_poly.entity_id
_entity_poly.type
_entity_poly.pdbx_seq_one_letter_code
_entity_poly.pdbx_strand_id
1 'polypeptide(L)'
;MRIETYTELSKALPNAKMCYEQLPVEEIDKEMLAPFVCLIQACEHVFEEEMTRREKQRIGIQNAQQNGVHSGRPAIRCSKKFLKLAYLQSKNKITATDAAEQLHISLSTYYKLRRKYHKEIGKWKKQEV
;
A
#
# COMPACT_ATOMS: atom_id res chain seq x y z
N MET A 1 7.51 5.00 -11.53
CA MET A 1 6.59 5.14 -12.69
C MET A 1 5.19 5.38 -12.15
N ARG A 2 4.54 6.50 -12.50
CA ARG A 2 3.18 6.80 -12.01
C ARG A 2 2.21 5.79 -12.63
N ILE A 3 1.26 5.27 -11.86
CA ILE A 3 0.26 4.30 -12.35
C ILE A 3 -0.42 4.84 -13.62
N GLU A 4 -0.72 6.13 -13.63
CA GLU A 4 -1.29 6.87 -14.78
C GLU A 4 -0.47 6.75 -16.06
N THR A 5 0.87 6.83 -15.98
CA THR A 5 1.75 6.71 -17.16
C THR A 5 1.76 5.30 -17.76
N TYR A 6 1.59 4.27 -16.92
CA TYR A 6 1.45 2.89 -17.39
C TYR A 6 0.09 2.68 -18.06
N THR A 7 -0.96 3.31 -17.53
CA THR A 7 -2.32 3.20 -18.07
C THR A 7 -2.44 3.78 -19.48
N GLU A 8 -1.87 4.96 -19.73
CA GLU A 8 -1.95 5.57 -21.07
C GLU A 8 -1.11 4.81 -22.11
N LEU A 9 0.10 4.37 -21.74
CA LEU A 9 0.93 3.53 -22.62
C LEU A 9 0.27 2.17 -22.90
N SER A 10 -0.38 1.57 -21.89
CA SER A 10 -1.10 0.30 -22.06
C SER A 10 -2.29 0.40 -23.02
N LYS A 11 -2.88 1.59 -23.18
CA LYS A 11 -3.97 1.85 -24.14
C LYS A 11 -3.43 2.19 -25.54
N ALA A 12 -2.28 2.86 -25.61
CA ALA A 12 -1.69 3.30 -26.86
C ALA A 12 -1.18 2.12 -27.72
N LEU A 13 -0.62 1.08 -27.09
CA LEU A 13 -0.05 -0.07 -27.81
C LEU A 13 -1.12 -0.87 -28.61
N PRO A 14 -2.28 -1.25 -28.05
CA PRO A 14 -3.36 -1.88 -28.82
C PRO A 14 -3.82 -1.04 -30.01
N ASN A 15 -3.93 0.28 -29.84
CA ASN A 15 -4.31 1.18 -30.93
C ASN A 15 -3.24 1.23 -32.03
N ALA A 16 -1.96 1.33 -31.65
CA ALA A 16 -0.85 1.33 -32.61
C ALA A 16 -0.79 0.01 -33.40
N LYS A 17 -1.02 -1.13 -32.73
CA LYS A 17 -1.10 -2.45 -33.36
C LYS A 17 -2.28 -2.54 -34.34
N MET A 18 -3.46 -2.09 -33.92
CA MET A 18 -4.65 -2.07 -34.78
C MET A 18 -4.46 -1.17 -36.01
N CYS A 19 -3.84 0.00 -35.85
CA CYS A 19 -3.50 0.86 -36.98
C CYS A 19 -2.51 0.19 -37.93
N TYR A 20 -1.50 -0.50 -37.40
CA TYR A 20 -0.53 -1.26 -38.20
C TYR A 20 -1.19 -2.39 -38.99
N GLU A 21 -2.09 -3.16 -38.37
CA GLU A 21 -2.82 -4.27 -39.00
C GLU A 21 -3.76 -3.81 -40.13
N GLN A 22 -4.22 -2.55 -40.10
CA GLN A 22 -5.11 -1.95 -41.09
C GLN A 22 -4.39 -1.30 -42.28
N LEU A 23 -3.04 -1.29 -42.30
CA LEU A 23 -2.29 -0.67 -43.37
C LEU A 23 -2.44 -1.48 -44.69
N PRO A 24 -2.64 -0.80 -45.84
CA PRO A 24 -2.66 -1.47 -47.14
C PRO A 24 -1.23 -1.94 -47.48
N VAL A 25 -1.03 -3.26 -47.42
CA VAL A 25 0.29 -3.89 -47.58
C VAL A 25 0.77 -3.81 -49.03
N GLU A 26 -0.13 -3.59 -49.99
CA GLU A 26 0.18 -3.49 -51.41
C GLU A 26 0.83 -2.17 -51.83
N GLU A 27 0.72 -1.11 -51.03
CA GLU A 27 1.20 0.25 -51.37
C GLU A 27 2.44 0.70 -50.58
N ILE A 28 2.86 -0.07 -49.57
CA ILE A 28 3.91 0.33 -48.62
C ILE A 28 5.05 -0.70 -48.62
N ASP A 29 6.28 -0.20 -48.71
CA ASP A 29 7.48 -1.01 -48.60
C ASP A 29 7.56 -1.70 -47.22
N LYS A 30 7.66 -3.03 -47.22
CA LYS A 30 7.76 -3.85 -46.01
C LYS A 30 9.01 -3.53 -45.19
N GLU A 31 10.10 -3.09 -45.83
CA GLU A 31 11.33 -2.71 -45.11
C GLU A 31 11.11 -1.45 -44.28
N MET A 32 10.31 -0.50 -44.78
CA MET A 32 9.94 0.72 -44.06
C MET A 32 9.05 0.45 -42.85
N LEU A 33 8.30 -0.67 -42.87
CA LEU A 33 7.39 -1.07 -41.79
C LEU A 33 8.09 -1.88 -40.69
N ALA A 34 9.23 -2.50 -40.97
CA ALA A 34 9.95 -3.38 -40.03
C ALA A 34 10.27 -2.71 -38.67
N PRO A 35 10.71 -1.44 -38.59
CA PRO A 35 10.99 -0.79 -37.31
C PRO A 35 9.75 -0.65 -36.40
N PHE A 36 8.58 -0.42 -36.99
CA PHE A 36 7.31 -0.30 -36.25
C PHE A 36 6.87 -1.64 -35.66
N VAL A 37 7.02 -2.72 -36.42
CA VAL A 37 6.77 -4.09 -35.94
C VAL A 37 7.67 -4.43 -34.77
N CYS A 38 8.98 -4.19 -34.92
CA CYS A 38 9.94 -4.45 -33.84
C CYS A 38 9.61 -3.64 -32.58
N LEU A 39 9.19 -2.38 -32.72
CA LEU A 39 8.79 -1.55 -31.59
C LEU A 39 7.52 -2.09 -30.91
N ILE A 40 6.49 -2.46 -31.68
CA ILE A 40 5.24 -3.02 -31.14
C ILE A 40 5.54 -4.30 -30.36
N GLN A 41 6.31 -5.22 -30.94
CA GLN A 41 6.67 -6.50 -30.30
C GLN A 41 7.51 -6.29 -29.04
N ALA A 42 8.48 -5.38 -29.06
CA ALA A 42 9.28 -5.05 -27.88
C ALA A 42 8.39 -4.48 -26.76
N CYS A 43 7.42 -3.61 -27.09
CA CYS A 43 6.48 -3.08 -26.12
C CYS A 43 5.57 -4.18 -25.56
N GLU A 44 5.00 -5.06 -26.40
CA GLU A 44 4.16 -6.19 -25.97
C GLU A 44 4.91 -7.06 -24.96
N HIS A 45 6.15 -7.41 -25.26
CA HIS A 45 6.99 -8.20 -24.37
C HIS A 45 7.18 -7.55 -22.99
N VAL A 46 7.50 -6.25 -22.95
CA VAL A 46 7.66 -5.50 -21.69
C VAL A 46 6.36 -5.53 -20.86
N PHE A 47 5.19 -5.40 -21.51
CA PHE A 47 3.91 -5.47 -20.81
C PHE A 47 3.64 -6.87 -20.26
N GLU A 48 3.92 -7.93 -21.02
CA GLU A 48 3.75 -9.31 -20.58
C GLU A 48 4.64 -9.64 -19.37
N GLU A 49 5.90 -9.20 -19.40
CA GLU A 49 6.84 -9.37 -18.28
C GLU A 49 6.35 -8.67 -17.01
N GLU A 50 5.91 -7.41 -17.13
CA GLU A 50 5.40 -6.65 -15.98
C GLU A 50 4.10 -7.23 -15.43
N MET A 51 3.19 -7.70 -16.29
CA MET A 51 1.96 -8.38 -15.87
C MET A 51 2.29 -9.67 -15.12
N THR A 52 3.21 -10.49 -15.66
CA THR A 52 3.69 -11.72 -15.01
C THR A 52 4.34 -11.43 -13.66
N ARG A 53 5.16 -10.39 -13.58
CA ARG A 53 5.82 -9.96 -12.34
C ARG A 53 4.80 -9.55 -11.27
N ARG A 54 3.79 -8.75 -11.64
CA ARG A 54 2.72 -8.33 -10.73
C ARG A 54 1.89 -9.51 -10.24
N GLU A 55 1.57 -10.44 -11.12
CA GLU A 55 0.81 -11.63 -10.74
C GLU A 55 1.58 -12.50 -9.74
N LYS A 56 2.88 -12.71 -9.97
CA LYS A 56 3.76 -13.40 -9.01
C LYS A 56 3.82 -12.67 -7.66
N GLN A 57 3.90 -11.34 -7.65
CA GLN A 57 3.84 -10.56 -6.41
C GLN A 57 2.50 -10.73 -5.70
N ARG A 58 1.39 -10.69 -6.43
CA ARG A 58 0.03 -10.88 -5.90
C ARG A 58 -0.10 -12.25 -5.22
N ILE A 59 0.33 -13.31 -5.89
CA ILE A 59 0.34 -14.68 -5.36
C ILE A 59 1.24 -14.76 -4.11
N GLY A 60 2.44 -14.17 -4.15
CA GLY A 60 3.35 -14.14 -3.00
C GLY A 60 2.75 -13.45 -1.77
N ILE A 61 2.09 -12.31 -1.96
CA ILE A 61 1.38 -11.59 -0.90
C ILE A 61 0.23 -12.44 -0.34
N GLN A 62 -0.56 -13.07 -1.21
CA GLN A 62 -1.68 -13.92 -0.81
C GLN A 62 -1.20 -15.12 0.03
N ASN A 63 -0.13 -15.79 -0.39
CA ASN A 63 0.47 -16.89 0.34
C ASN A 63 1.01 -16.44 1.71
N ALA A 64 1.69 -15.28 1.76
CA ALA A 64 2.18 -14.72 3.02
C ALA A 64 1.03 -14.41 3.99
N GLN A 65 -0.07 -13.84 3.49
CA GLN A 65 -1.26 -13.56 4.29
C GLN A 65 -1.92 -14.85 4.81
N GLN A 66 -2.04 -15.89 3.98
CA GLN A 66 -2.55 -17.20 4.40
C GLN A 66 -1.67 -17.85 5.48
N ASN A 67 -0.35 -17.63 5.41
CA ASN A 67 0.61 -18.07 6.42
C ASN A 67 0.64 -17.17 7.68
N GLY A 68 -0.28 -16.20 7.80
CA GLY A 68 -0.38 -15.33 8.96
C GLY A 68 0.68 -14.24 9.06
N VAL A 69 1.43 -13.97 7.98
CA VAL A 69 2.40 -12.88 7.94
C VAL A 69 1.65 -11.54 8.02
N HIS A 70 1.97 -10.75 9.04
CA HIS A 70 1.36 -9.43 9.23
C HIS A 70 1.90 -8.44 8.20
N SER A 71 1.02 -7.94 7.32
CA SER A 71 1.34 -6.83 6.44
C SER A 71 1.27 -5.48 7.17
N GLY A 72 2.27 -4.64 6.91
CA GLY A 72 2.28 -3.24 7.36
C GLY A 72 3.15 -2.97 8.58
N ARG A 73 3.07 -1.74 9.10
CA ARG A 73 3.85 -1.33 10.26
C ARG A 73 3.36 -2.06 11.51
N PRO A 74 4.26 -2.66 12.33
CA PRO A 74 3.88 -3.26 13.59
C PRO A 74 3.05 -2.31 14.45
N ALA A 75 1.94 -2.81 14.99
CA ALA A 75 1.08 -2.01 15.86
C ALA A 75 1.84 -1.57 17.13
N ILE A 76 1.67 -0.30 17.51
CA ILE A 76 2.13 0.20 18.81
C ILE A 76 1.40 -0.59 19.89
N ARG A 77 2.16 -1.32 20.71
CA ARG A 77 1.62 -2.17 21.78
C ARG A 77 1.19 -1.31 22.97
N CYS A 78 0.16 -1.76 23.69
CA CYS A 78 -0.21 -1.18 24.98
C CYS A 78 0.90 -1.47 25.99
N SER A 79 1.52 -0.42 26.54
CA SER A 79 2.51 -0.54 27.60
C SER A 79 1.86 -0.30 28.97
N LYS A 80 2.46 -0.84 30.05
CA LYS A 80 2.04 -0.51 31.42
C LYS A 80 2.12 1.00 31.69
N LYS A 81 3.13 1.67 31.12
CA LYS A 81 3.28 3.14 31.17
C LYS A 81 2.08 3.85 30.56
N PHE A 82 1.59 3.37 29.40
CA PHE A 82 0.39 3.92 28.78
C PHE A 82 -0.84 3.77 29.66
N LEU A 83 -1.08 2.59 30.24
CA LEU A 83 -2.24 2.37 31.13
C LEU A 83 -2.23 3.32 32.33
N LYS A 84 -1.06 3.51 32.96
CA LYS A 84 -0.87 4.44 34.07
C LYS A 84 -1.18 5.89 33.67
N LEU A 85 -0.60 6.37 32.57
CA LEU A 85 -0.82 7.74 32.10
C LEU A 85 -2.27 7.98 31.67
N ALA A 86 -2.88 7.01 30.98
CA ALA A 86 -4.28 7.07 30.59
C ALA A 86 -5.23 7.11 31.81
N TYR A 87 -4.87 6.40 32.89
CA TYR A 87 -5.59 6.49 34.14
C TYR A 87 -5.48 7.86 34.80
N LEU A 88 -4.25 8.37 34.97
CA LEU A 88 -4.00 9.69 35.57
C LEU A 88 -4.72 10.79 34.80
N GLN A 89 -4.69 10.71 33.47
CA GLN A 89 -5.45 11.62 32.62
C GLN A 89 -6.96 11.50 32.85
N SER A 90 -7.49 10.29 33.05
CA SER A 90 -8.91 10.10 33.37
C SER A 90 -9.34 10.59 34.76
N LYS A 91 -8.37 10.83 35.65
CA LYS A 91 -8.55 11.46 36.96
C LYS A 91 -8.24 12.97 36.92
N ASN A 92 -8.07 13.54 35.73
CA ASN A 92 -7.68 14.93 35.50
C ASN A 92 -6.38 15.34 36.22
N LYS A 93 -5.45 14.40 36.45
CA LYS A 93 -4.15 14.67 37.10
C LYS A 93 -3.07 15.13 36.13
N ILE A 94 -3.21 14.78 34.85
CA ILE A 94 -2.34 15.19 33.74
C ILE A 94 -3.21 15.46 32.50
N THR A 95 -2.71 16.23 31.55
CA THR A 95 -3.40 16.43 30.27
C THR A 95 -3.12 15.30 29.28
N ALA A 96 -3.90 15.23 28.19
CA ALA A 96 -3.63 14.29 27.10
C ALA A 96 -2.31 14.61 26.38
N THR A 97 -1.95 15.90 26.31
CA THR A 97 -0.70 16.37 25.71
C THR A 97 0.49 15.89 26.54
N ASP A 98 0.46 16.12 27.87
CA ASP A 98 1.52 15.66 28.78
C ASP A 98 1.71 14.13 28.71
N ALA A 99 0.59 13.39 28.67
CA ALA A 99 0.63 11.94 28.55
C ALA A 99 1.27 11.48 27.22
N ALA A 100 0.95 12.16 26.11
CA ALA A 100 1.50 11.86 24.79
C ALA A 100 3.01 12.15 24.71
N GLU A 101 3.44 13.30 25.27
CA GLU A 101 4.85 13.67 25.37
C GLU A 101 5.65 12.66 26.18
N GLN A 102 5.16 12.28 27.37
CA GLN A 102 5.81 11.26 28.21
C GLN A 102 5.89 9.88 27.55
N LEU A 103 5.00 9.60 26.60
CA LEU A 103 4.99 8.36 25.81
C LEU A 103 5.81 8.46 24.53
N HIS A 104 6.31 9.65 24.18
CA HIS A 104 6.98 9.95 22.91
C HIS A 104 6.13 9.55 21.69
N ILE A 105 4.81 9.82 21.75
CA ILE A 105 3.86 9.57 20.66
C ILE A 105 3.09 10.84 20.32
N SER A 106 2.54 10.90 19.11
CA SER A 106 1.63 12.00 18.76
C SER A 106 0.35 11.96 19.59
N LEU A 107 -0.25 13.13 19.83
CA LEU A 107 -1.55 13.25 20.49
C LEU A 107 -2.64 12.42 19.80
N SER A 108 -2.62 12.39 18.46
CA SER A 108 -3.52 11.56 17.66
C SER A 108 -3.33 10.06 17.92
N THR A 109 -2.08 9.61 18.09
CA THR A 109 -1.75 8.22 18.44
C THR A 109 -2.22 7.90 19.86
N TYR A 110 -2.05 8.83 20.81
CA TYR A 110 -2.54 8.68 22.17
C TYR A 110 -4.06 8.43 22.21
N TYR A 111 -4.87 9.24 21.53
CA TYR A 111 -6.32 9.03 21.46
C TYR A 111 -6.70 7.71 20.75
N LYS A 112 -5.97 7.32 19.70
CA LYS A 112 -6.18 6.01 19.05
C LYS A 112 -5.94 4.86 20.03
N LEU A 113 -4.84 4.91 20.80
CA LEU A 113 -4.53 3.91 21.82
C LEU A 113 -5.58 3.89 22.95
N ARG A 114 -6.02 5.07 23.42
CA ARG A 114 -7.03 5.18 24.48
C ARG A 114 -8.38 4.60 24.06
N ARG A 115 -8.80 4.83 22.81
CA ARG A 115 -9.98 4.17 22.24
C ARG A 115 -9.80 2.66 22.12
N LYS A 116 -8.66 2.21 21.59
CA LYS A 116 -8.36 0.79 21.40
C LYS A 116 -8.32 0.00 22.71
N TYR A 117 -7.72 0.56 23.75
CA TYR A 117 -7.47 -0.13 25.03
C TYR A 117 -8.39 0.34 26.17
N HIS A 118 -9.61 0.78 25.85
CA HIS A 118 -10.52 1.36 26.85
C HIS A 118 -10.91 0.35 27.96
N LYS A 119 -11.00 -0.95 27.63
CA LYS A 119 -11.35 -2.01 28.58
C LYS A 119 -10.21 -2.27 29.57
N GLU A 120 -8.98 -2.31 29.07
CA GLU A 120 -7.76 -2.51 29.85
C GLU A 120 -7.54 -1.35 30.80
N ILE A 121 -7.74 -0.11 30.34
CA ILE A 121 -7.73 1.08 31.20
C ILE A 121 -8.80 0.94 32.30
N GLY A 122 -10.00 0.45 31.96
CA GLY A 122 -11.07 0.20 32.92
C GLY A 122 -10.75 -0.89 33.96
N LYS A 123 -10.00 -1.92 33.59
CA LYS A 123 -9.53 -2.96 34.52
C LYS A 123 -8.41 -2.44 35.42
N TRP A 124 -7.45 -1.72 34.85
CA TRP A 124 -6.34 -1.11 35.58
C TRP A 124 -6.84 -0.15 36.68
N LYS A 125 -7.89 0.62 36.38
CA LYS A 125 -8.62 1.45 37.36
C LYS A 125 -9.07 0.71 38.62
N LYS A 126 -9.47 -0.56 38.49
CA LYS A 126 -9.99 -1.38 39.59
C LYS A 126 -8.90 -2.09 40.40
N GLN A 127 -7.65 -2.07 39.90
CA GLN A 127 -6.51 -2.72 40.55
C GLN A 127 -5.74 -1.78 41.49
N GLU A 128 -5.87 -0.46 41.30
CA GLU A 128 -5.25 0.57 42.16
C GLU A 128 -6.24 1.25 43.12
N VAL A 129 -7.52 0.85 43.12
CA VAL A 129 -8.55 1.27 44.10
C VAL A 129 -8.70 0.13 45.11
#